data_AF-A0A6F9D7E6-F1
#
_entry.id   AF-A0A6F9D7E6-F1
#
_cell.length_a   1.000
_cell.length_b   1.000
_cell.length_c   1.000
_cell.angle_alpha   90.00
_cell.angle_beta   90.00
_cell.angle_gamma   90.00
#
_symmetry.space_group_name_H-M   'P 1'
#
loop_
_entity.id
_entity.type
_entity.pdbx_description
1 polymer ?
#
loop_
_entity_poly.entity_id
_entity_poly.type
_entity_poly.pdbx_seq_one_letter_code
_entity_poly.pdbx_strand_id
1 'polypeptide(L)'
;MENVRKTVCKSLKTVKKHVDNWDTICAECEPVITSLLNLSTQLDCCQKVDLTNHPLGGFDDLKENLSTKLMLDVDTSVNSLLQKLKILSECRNRIRRVTDTCNSLLKSVNTVKTTIGTATEPPHSDIVEWLNNLVFIATEQYAEKRDIITNLQMVEFNTEFDACTIKDNLTAWKNHKDLHSYLHDILKYCENIISLDS
;
A
#
# COMPACT_ATOMS: atom_id res chain seq x y z
N MET A 1 -20.81 -5.48 -28.29
CA MET A 1 -21.19 -6.06 -26.99
C MET A 1 -20.20 -7.12 -26.53
N GLU A 2 -19.96 -8.18 -27.30
CA GLU A 2 -18.97 -9.23 -26.94
C GLU A 2 -17.58 -8.70 -26.58
N ASN A 3 -17.10 -7.69 -27.33
CA ASN A 3 -15.81 -7.06 -27.05
C ASN A 3 -15.79 -6.30 -25.71
N VAL A 4 -16.91 -5.64 -25.34
CA VAL A 4 -17.02 -4.90 -24.06
C VAL A 4 -16.98 -5.87 -22.89
N ARG A 5 -17.76 -6.96 -22.97
CA ARG A 5 -17.79 -8.02 -21.97
C ARG A 5 -16.41 -8.64 -21.75
N LYS A 6 -15.75 -9.08 -22.82
CA LYS A 6 -14.40 -9.66 -22.75
C LYS A 6 -13.38 -8.70 -22.13
N THR A 7 -13.43 -7.41 -22.49
CA THR A 7 -12.55 -6.40 -21.90
C THR A 7 -12.83 -6.21 -20.42
N VAL A 8 -14.09 -6.16 -19.99
CA VAL A 8 -14.45 -6.05 -18.56
C VAL A 8 -14.00 -7.29 -17.79
N CYS A 9 -14.25 -8.50 -18.28
CA CYS A 9 -13.78 -9.74 -17.66
C CYS A 9 -12.25 -9.77 -17.50
N LYS A 10 -11.51 -9.45 -18.57
CA LYS A 10 -10.05 -9.36 -18.52
C LYS A 10 -9.57 -8.31 -17.52
N SER A 11 -10.29 -7.21 -17.42
CA SER A 11 -9.98 -6.10 -16.53
C SER A 11 -10.18 -6.49 -15.08
N LEU A 12 -11.31 -7.11 -14.73
CA LEU A 12 -11.59 -7.66 -13.40
C LEU A 12 -10.54 -8.70 -12.98
N LYS A 13 -10.17 -9.63 -13.87
CA LYS A 13 -9.09 -10.60 -13.62
C LYS A 13 -7.75 -9.93 -13.34
N THR A 14 -7.43 -8.88 -14.11
CA THR A 14 -6.17 -8.12 -13.94
C THR A 14 -6.17 -7.31 -12.65
N VAL A 15 -7.28 -6.64 -12.32
CA VAL A 15 -7.45 -5.89 -11.08
C VAL A 15 -7.33 -6.83 -9.89
N LYS A 16 -8.01 -7.98 -9.92
CA LYS A 16 -7.91 -9.00 -8.87
C LYS A 16 -6.45 -9.39 -8.59
N LYS A 17 -5.70 -9.74 -9.64
CA LYS A 17 -4.27 -10.08 -9.51
C LYS A 17 -3.47 -8.97 -8.81
N HIS A 18 -3.73 -7.71 -9.15
CA HIS A 18 -2.97 -6.59 -8.59
C HIS A 18 -3.41 -6.21 -7.17
N VAL A 19 -4.68 -6.42 -6.80
CA VAL A 19 -5.16 -6.28 -5.42
C VAL A 19 -4.63 -7.42 -4.54
N ASP A 20 -4.64 -8.67 -5.02
CA ASP A 20 -4.05 -9.80 -4.28
C ASP A 20 -2.55 -9.55 -4.00
N ASN A 21 -1.82 -9.03 -4.99
CA ASN A 21 -0.42 -8.65 -4.83
C ASN A 21 -0.26 -7.45 -3.88
N TRP A 22 -1.16 -6.47 -3.93
CA TRP A 22 -1.18 -5.34 -3.01
C TRP A 22 -1.26 -5.82 -1.55
N ASP A 23 -2.20 -6.71 -1.24
CA ASP A 23 -2.38 -7.26 0.11
C ASP A 23 -1.16 -8.05 0.57
N THR A 24 -0.56 -8.84 -0.34
CA THR A 24 0.68 -9.58 -0.07
C THR A 24 1.81 -8.63 0.31
N ILE A 25 2.02 -7.56 -0.47
CA ILE A 25 3.05 -6.57 -0.19
C ILE A 25 2.77 -5.80 1.12
N CYS A 26 1.51 -5.47 1.41
CA CYS A 26 1.14 -4.88 2.70
C CYS A 26 1.46 -5.81 3.87
N ALA A 27 1.16 -7.10 3.75
CA ALA A 27 1.52 -8.09 4.77
C ALA A 27 3.04 -8.23 4.95
N GLU A 28 3.81 -8.14 3.87
CA GLU A 28 5.28 -8.14 3.93
C GLU A 28 5.88 -6.87 4.57
N CYS A 29 5.13 -5.76 4.62
CA CYS A 29 5.57 -4.56 5.32
C CYS A 29 5.44 -4.70 6.85
N GLU A 30 4.48 -5.49 7.37
CA GLU A 30 4.20 -5.58 8.81
C GLU A 30 5.43 -5.97 9.66
N PRO A 31 6.25 -6.97 9.27
CA PRO A 31 7.48 -7.27 10.00
C PRO A 31 8.49 -6.12 10.00
N VAL A 32 8.56 -5.35 8.90
CA VAL A 32 9.48 -4.21 8.77
C VAL A 32 9.02 -3.05 9.65
N ILE A 33 7.71 -2.78 9.68
CA ILE A 33 7.09 -1.78 10.56
C ILE A 33 7.34 -2.15 12.03
N THR A 34 7.14 -3.42 12.40
CA THR A 34 7.43 -3.93 13.74
C THR A 34 8.90 -3.76 14.10
N SER A 35 9.81 -4.08 13.18
CA SER A 35 11.24 -3.88 13.37
C SER A 35 11.59 -2.40 13.59
N LEU A 36 11.00 -1.49 12.82
CA LEU A 36 11.22 -0.05 12.98
C LEU A 36 10.70 0.49 14.32
N LEU A 37 9.56 0.02 14.82
CA LEU A 37 9.05 0.35 16.16
C LEU A 37 9.98 -0.15 17.26
N ASN A 38 10.58 -1.33 17.08
CA ASN A 38 11.57 -1.85 18.01
C ASN A 38 12.86 -1.03 17.96
N LEU A 39 13.32 -0.64 16.77
CA LEU A 39 14.50 0.20 16.60
C LEU A 39 14.29 1.59 17.21
N SER A 40 13.11 2.20 17.08
CA SER A 40 12.81 3.48 17.74
C SER A 40 12.86 3.37 19.26
N THR A 41 12.35 2.27 19.81
CA THR A 41 12.45 1.99 21.26
C THR A 41 13.91 1.78 21.70
N GLN A 42 14.70 1.04 20.93
CA GLN A 42 16.12 0.82 21.22
C GLN A 42 16.93 2.13 21.16
N LEU A 43 16.64 2.99 20.19
CA LEU A 43 17.24 4.32 20.07
C LEU A 43 16.91 5.17 21.30
N ASP A 44 15.63 5.23 21.70
CA ASP A 44 15.20 5.96 22.91
C ASP A 44 15.91 5.46 24.18
N CYS A 45 16.01 4.14 24.36
CA CYS A 45 16.74 3.55 25.48
C CYS A 45 18.25 3.87 25.43
N CYS A 46 18.88 3.76 24.26
CA CYS A 46 20.29 4.09 24.06
C CYS A 46 20.59 5.54 24.43
N GLN A 47 19.67 6.47 24.17
CA GLN A 47 19.83 7.87 24.53
C GLN A 47 19.63 8.15 26.01
N LYS A 48 18.68 7.48 26.65
CA LYS A 48 18.34 7.71 28.06
C LYS A 48 19.28 7.02 29.04
N VAL A 49 20.02 6.00 28.60
CA VAL A 49 20.93 5.28 29.49
C VAL A 49 22.08 6.20 29.93
N ASP A 50 22.29 6.24 31.25
CA ASP A 50 23.45 6.83 31.89
C ASP A 50 24.48 5.71 32.14
N LEU A 51 25.63 5.81 31.48
CA LEU A 51 26.70 4.83 31.58
C LEU A 51 27.73 5.17 32.68
N THR A 52 27.62 6.34 33.33
CA THR A 52 28.65 6.88 34.24
C THR A 52 28.99 5.95 35.39
N ASN A 53 28.02 5.20 35.92
CA ASN A 53 28.22 4.20 36.99
C ASN A 53 27.91 2.76 36.53
N HIS A 54 27.80 2.53 35.23
CA HIS A 54 27.48 1.22 34.67
C HIS A 54 28.78 0.43 34.41
N PRO A 55 28.79 -0.92 34.49
CA PRO A 55 29.95 -1.74 34.08
C PRO A 55 30.43 -1.50 32.64
N LEU A 56 29.61 -0.84 31.81
CA LEU A 56 29.93 -0.44 30.44
C LEU A 56 30.45 1.00 30.33
N GLY A 57 30.59 1.73 31.44
CA GLY A 57 31.06 3.12 31.47
C GLY A 57 32.52 3.32 31.09
N GLY A 58 33.32 2.23 31.05
CA GLY A 58 34.69 2.26 30.54
C GLY A 58 34.80 2.24 29.01
N PHE A 59 33.67 2.28 28.29
CA PHE A 59 33.63 2.37 26.83
C PHE A 59 33.15 3.76 26.41
N ASP A 60 34.09 4.69 26.27
CA ASP A 60 33.82 6.11 26.05
C ASP A 60 32.94 6.37 24.81
N ASP A 61 33.07 5.56 23.75
CA ASP A 61 32.34 5.73 22.48
C ASP A 61 31.15 4.76 22.32
N LEU A 62 30.79 3.97 23.33
CA LEU A 62 29.77 2.91 23.19
C LEU A 62 28.41 3.47 22.76
N LYS A 63 27.99 4.56 23.38
CA LYS A 63 26.68 5.19 23.12
C LYS A 63 26.60 5.74 21.69
N GLU A 64 27.68 6.37 21.22
CA GLU A 64 27.76 6.91 19.86
C GLU A 64 27.77 5.78 18.82
N ASN A 65 28.60 4.76 19.03
CA ASN A 65 28.69 3.60 18.14
C ASN A 65 27.38 2.82 18.07
N LEU A 66 26.71 2.59 19.20
CA LEU A 66 25.42 1.92 19.25
C LEU A 66 24.33 2.74 18.55
N SER A 67 24.29 4.05 18.78
CA SER A 67 23.33 4.94 18.12
C SER A 67 23.54 4.94 16.60
N THR A 68 24.80 5.04 16.15
CA THR A 68 25.16 4.94 14.73
C THR A 68 24.71 3.61 14.13
N LYS A 69 24.93 2.50 14.83
CA LYS A 69 24.55 1.18 14.36
C LYS A 69 23.02 1.03 14.24
N LEU A 70 22.28 1.44 15.26
CA LEU A 70 20.81 1.43 15.24
C LEU A 70 20.26 2.28 14.10
N MET A 71 20.91 3.40 13.81
CA MET A 71 20.54 4.28 12.71
C MET A 71 20.75 3.69 11.33
N LEU A 72 21.84 2.98 11.11
CA LEU A 72 22.04 2.23 9.88
C LEU A 72 20.96 1.15 9.68
N ASP A 73 20.50 0.53 10.76
CA ASP A 73 19.44 -0.47 10.71
C ASP A 73 18.05 0.17 10.44
N VAL A 74 17.80 1.39 10.95
CA VAL A 74 16.62 2.20 10.59
C VAL A 74 16.65 2.54 9.10
N ASP A 75 17.76 3.09 8.59
CA ASP A 75 17.89 3.47 7.18
C ASP A 75 17.70 2.25 6.25
N THR A 76 18.29 1.11 6.61
CA THR A 76 18.10 -0.17 5.89
C THR A 76 16.62 -0.58 5.85
N SER A 77 15.91 -0.45 6.97
CA SER A 77 14.50 -0.80 7.07
C SER A 77 13.60 0.15 6.29
N VAL A 78 13.87 1.46 6.33
CA VAL A 78 13.17 2.48 5.52
C VAL A 78 13.42 2.24 4.03
N ASN A 79 14.65 1.91 3.64
CA ASN A 79 14.99 1.54 2.26
C ASN A 79 14.23 0.29 1.79
N SER A 80 14.00 -0.69 2.66
CA SER A 80 13.15 -1.84 2.36
C SER A 80 11.70 -1.41 2.09
N LEU A 81 11.12 -0.56 2.94
CA LEU A 81 9.77 -0.01 2.74
C LEU A 81 9.65 0.78 1.44
N LEU A 82 10.68 1.54 1.05
CA LEU A 82 10.71 2.25 -0.23
C LEU A 82 10.63 1.30 -1.43
N GLN A 83 11.28 0.12 -1.38
CA GLN A 83 11.13 -0.86 -2.44
C GLN A 83 9.71 -1.43 -2.49
N LYS A 84 9.09 -1.70 -1.33
CA LYS A 84 7.68 -2.14 -1.27
C LYS A 84 6.74 -1.07 -1.83
N LEU A 85 6.99 0.21 -1.53
CA LEU A 85 6.22 1.34 -2.06
C LEU A 85 6.28 1.41 -3.59
N LYS A 86 7.42 1.10 -4.22
CA LYS A 86 7.51 1.02 -5.69
C LYS A 86 6.57 -0.05 -6.26
N ILE A 87 6.53 -1.22 -5.63
CA ILE A 87 5.64 -2.32 -6.06
C ILE A 87 4.16 -1.91 -5.91
N LEU A 88 3.80 -1.25 -4.80
CA LEU A 88 2.46 -0.71 -4.60
C LEU A 88 2.09 0.33 -5.68
N SER A 89 3.01 1.25 -6.01
CA SER A 89 2.84 2.22 -7.10
C SER A 89 2.55 1.52 -8.42
N GLU A 90 3.28 0.46 -8.75
CA GLU A 90 3.05 -0.34 -9.95
C GLU A 90 1.67 -0.99 -9.97
N CYS A 91 1.24 -1.59 -8.85
CA CYS A 91 -0.09 -2.20 -8.72
C CYS A 91 -1.19 -1.15 -8.95
N ARG A 92 -1.14 -0.01 -8.25
CA ARG A 92 -2.07 1.11 -8.45
C ARG A 92 -2.09 1.59 -9.91
N ASN A 93 -0.93 1.75 -10.54
CA ASN A 93 -0.83 2.21 -11.92
C ASN A 93 -1.36 1.17 -12.92
N ARG A 94 -1.27 -0.13 -12.61
CA ARG A 94 -1.86 -1.21 -13.42
C ARG A 94 -3.38 -1.23 -13.30
N ILE A 95 -3.91 -1.12 -12.08
CA ILE A 95 -5.35 -1.00 -11.83
C ILE A 95 -5.90 0.20 -12.62
N ARG A 96 -5.30 1.39 -12.47
CA ARG A 96 -5.71 2.60 -13.18
C ARG A 96 -5.74 2.42 -14.70
N ARG A 97 -4.65 1.93 -15.30
CA ARG A 97 -4.56 1.72 -16.76
C ARG A 97 -5.65 0.80 -17.30
N VAL A 98 -5.96 -0.25 -16.57
CA VAL A 98 -7.00 -1.21 -16.94
C VAL A 98 -8.40 -0.58 -16.84
N THR A 99 -8.65 0.18 -15.78
CA THR A 99 -9.87 0.97 -15.61
C THR A 99 -10.04 2.01 -16.72
N ASP A 100 -8.97 2.75 -17.08
CA ASP A 100 -8.97 3.74 -18.16
C ASP A 100 -9.27 3.11 -19.53
N THR A 101 -8.78 1.88 -19.75
CA THR A 101 -9.10 1.10 -20.95
C THR A 101 -10.59 0.77 -21.01
N CYS A 102 -11.19 0.33 -19.88
CA CYS A 102 -12.63 0.08 -19.80
C CYS A 102 -13.45 1.35 -20.03
N ASN A 103 -13.07 2.46 -19.37
CA ASN A 103 -13.69 3.77 -19.55
C ASN A 103 -13.70 4.19 -21.02
N SER A 104 -12.56 4.06 -21.71
CA SER A 104 -12.41 4.46 -23.11
C SER A 104 -13.27 3.60 -24.05
N LEU A 105 -13.31 2.28 -23.79
CA LEU A 105 -14.14 1.36 -24.56
C LEU A 105 -15.64 1.61 -24.34
N LEU A 106 -16.05 1.91 -23.11
CA LEU A 106 -17.46 2.18 -22.80
C LEU A 106 -17.93 3.46 -23.51
N LYS A 107 -17.10 4.51 -23.51
CA LYS A 107 -17.37 5.77 -24.20
C LYS A 107 -17.50 5.61 -25.72
N SER A 108 -16.74 4.70 -26.34
CA SER A 108 -16.77 4.50 -27.78
C SER A 108 -17.96 3.66 -28.26
N VAL A 109 -18.57 2.85 -27.38
CA VAL A 109 -19.67 1.95 -27.72
C VAL A 109 -21.05 2.52 -27.32
N ASN A 110 -21.11 3.57 -26.50
CA ASN A 110 -22.30 4.29 -25.97
C ASN A 110 -23.68 3.76 -26.44
N THR A 111 -24.12 2.63 -25.87
CA THR A 111 -25.40 1.98 -26.22
C THR A 111 -26.29 1.86 -24.99
N VAL A 112 -27.61 1.80 -25.17
CA VAL A 112 -28.57 1.62 -24.06
C VAL A 112 -28.25 0.38 -23.19
N LYS A 113 -27.71 -0.68 -23.80
CA LYS A 113 -27.31 -1.92 -23.11
C LYS A 113 -26.13 -1.73 -22.16
N THR A 114 -25.24 -0.76 -22.39
CA THR A 114 -24.15 -0.46 -21.46
C THR A 114 -24.62 0.22 -20.19
N THR A 115 -25.81 0.83 -20.21
CA THR A 115 -26.36 1.66 -19.13
C THR A 115 -27.48 0.98 -18.34
N ILE A 116 -28.26 0.09 -18.98
CA ILE A 116 -29.46 -0.53 -18.36
C ILE A 116 -29.20 -1.97 -17.89
N GLY A 117 -28.14 -2.62 -18.39
CA GLY A 117 -27.86 -4.03 -18.08
C GLY A 117 -28.88 -4.98 -18.73
N THR A 118 -28.81 -6.25 -18.36
CA THR A 118 -29.70 -7.33 -18.82
C THR A 118 -30.08 -8.24 -17.65
N ALA A 119 -31.01 -9.17 -17.87
CA ALA A 119 -31.40 -10.15 -16.85
C ALA A 119 -30.24 -11.05 -16.36
N THR A 120 -29.16 -11.17 -17.15
CA THR A 120 -28.02 -12.03 -16.85
C THR A 120 -26.70 -11.29 -16.65
N GLU A 121 -26.64 -9.99 -16.96
CA GLU A 121 -25.41 -9.18 -16.89
C GLU A 121 -25.72 -7.79 -16.34
N PRO A 122 -25.05 -7.32 -15.28
CA PRO A 122 -25.21 -5.96 -14.80
C PRO A 122 -24.83 -4.90 -15.85
N PRO A 123 -25.28 -3.64 -15.67
CA PRO A 123 -24.83 -2.53 -16.48
C PRO A 123 -23.31 -2.41 -16.46
N HIS A 124 -22.70 -2.30 -17.64
CA HIS A 124 -21.25 -2.16 -17.75
C HIS A 124 -20.79 -0.79 -17.23
N SER A 125 -21.67 0.22 -17.23
CA SER A 125 -21.44 1.52 -16.56
C SER A 125 -21.14 1.36 -15.08
N ASP A 126 -21.93 0.55 -14.38
CA ASP A 126 -21.84 0.41 -12.94
C ASP A 126 -20.53 -0.30 -12.56
N ILE A 127 -20.17 -1.36 -13.30
CA ILE A 127 -18.89 -2.05 -13.10
C ILE A 127 -17.72 -1.08 -13.27
N VAL A 128 -17.75 -0.24 -14.31
CA VAL A 128 -16.70 0.74 -14.57
C VAL A 128 -16.65 1.83 -13.51
N GLU A 129 -17.80 2.29 -13.01
CA GLU A 129 -17.87 3.19 -11.86
C GLU A 129 -17.21 2.59 -10.62
N TRP A 130 -17.52 1.32 -10.32
CA TRP A 130 -16.90 0.66 -9.17
C TRP A 130 -15.39 0.48 -9.38
N LEU A 131 -14.93 0.18 -10.60
CA LEU A 131 -13.50 0.15 -10.91
C LEU A 131 -12.83 1.53 -10.73
N ASN A 132 -13.52 2.63 -11.02
CA ASN A 132 -13.01 3.98 -10.75
C ASN A 132 -12.89 4.24 -9.24
N ASN A 133 -13.88 3.83 -8.45
CA ASN A 133 -13.82 3.91 -6.98
C ASN A 133 -12.67 3.08 -6.41
N LEU A 134 -12.42 1.88 -6.97
CA LEU A 134 -11.30 1.05 -6.56
C LEU A 134 -9.94 1.71 -6.88
N VAL A 135 -9.82 2.44 -7.99
CA VAL A 135 -8.63 3.26 -8.30
C VAL A 135 -8.45 4.40 -7.29
N PHE A 136 -9.55 5.04 -6.87
CA PHE A 136 -9.53 6.08 -5.86
C PHE A 136 -8.97 5.54 -4.53
N ILE A 137 -9.54 4.45 -4.02
CA ILE A 137 -9.09 3.78 -2.80
C ILE A 137 -7.60 3.42 -2.88
N ALA A 138 -7.16 2.77 -3.97
CA ALA A 138 -5.75 2.40 -4.14
C ALA A 138 -4.81 3.62 -4.20
N THR A 139 -5.31 4.76 -4.69
CA THR A 139 -4.55 6.02 -4.77
C THR A 139 -4.40 6.67 -3.40
N GLU A 140 -5.47 6.70 -2.62
CA GLU A 140 -5.49 7.21 -1.24
C GLU A 140 -4.55 6.41 -0.34
N GLN A 141 -4.72 5.08 -0.31
CA GLN A 141 -3.88 4.20 0.50
C GLN A 141 -2.39 4.27 0.12
N TYR A 142 -2.09 4.44 -1.17
CA TYR A 142 -0.72 4.66 -1.62
C TYR A 142 -0.15 5.97 -1.06
N ALA A 143 -0.94 7.06 -1.13
CA ALA A 143 -0.50 8.37 -0.70
C ALA A 143 -0.20 8.38 0.79
N GLU A 144 -1.09 7.81 1.62
CA GLU A 144 -0.85 7.66 3.06
C GLU A 144 0.47 6.94 3.36
N LYS A 145 0.73 5.81 2.70
CA LYS A 145 1.96 5.03 2.89
C LYS A 145 3.21 5.76 2.41
N ARG A 146 3.11 6.44 1.27
CA ARG A 146 4.19 7.28 0.75
C ARG A 146 4.54 8.37 1.75
N ASP A 147 3.54 9.07 2.27
CA ASP A 147 3.76 10.22 3.14
C ASP A 147 4.43 9.79 4.45
N ILE A 148 4.00 8.67 5.05
CA ILE A 148 4.68 8.06 6.20
C ILE A 148 6.16 7.77 5.89
N ILE A 149 6.44 7.09 4.77
CA ILE A 149 7.83 6.71 4.42
C ILE A 149 8.68 7.94 4.12
N THR A 150 8.13 8.94 3.42
CA THR A 150 8.85 10.19 3.14
C THR A 150 9.16 10.94 4.43
N ASN A 151 8.24 11.00 5.40
CA ASN A 151 8.53 11.61 6.70
C ASN A 151 9.68 10.89 7.43
N LEU A 152 9.71 9.54 7.37
CA LEU A 152 10.80 8.76 7.96
C LEU A 152 12.16 9.02 7.29
N GLN A 153 12.20 9.35 5.99
CA GLN A 153 13.44 9.73 5.29
C GLN A 153 13.95 11.12 5.69
N MET A 154 13.08 12.00 6.19
CA MET A 154 13.41 13.38 6.55
C MET A 154 13.90 13.53 8.00
N VAL A 155 13.98 12.43 8.77
CA VAL A 155 14.56 12.43 10.11
C VAL A 155 16.07 12.66 9.99
N GLU A 156 16.50 13.90 10.20
CA GLU A 156 17.91 14.30 10.09
C GLU A 156 18.77 13.77 11.25
N PHE A 157 20.04 13.50 10.94
CA PHE A 157 20.97 12.77 11.83
C PHE A 157 21.58 13.57 12.98
N ASN A 158 21.25 14.86 13.15
CA ASN A 158 22.15 15.79 13.86
C ASN A 158 21.53 16.62 15.01
N THR A 159 20.24 16.47 15.35
CA THR A 159 19.61 17.19 16.48
C THR A 159 18.63 16.27 17.18
N GLU A 160 18.70 16.17 18.52
CA GLU A 160 17.77 15.44 19.41
C GLU A 160 16.86 14.44 18.67
N PHE A 161 17.46 13.29 18.40
CA PHE A 161 16.94 12.27 17.50
C PHE A 161 15.52 11.84 17.88
N ASP A 162 14.56 12.01 16.97
CA ASP A 162 13.14 11.94 17.30
C ASP A 162 12.56 10.52 17.15
N ALA A 163 12.93 9.65 18.10
CA ALA A 163 12.31 8.33 18.26
C ALA A 163 10.78 8.41 18.38
N CYS A 164 10.24 9.53 18.88
CA CYS A 164 8.81 9.82 18.90
C CYS A 164 8.27 10.02 17.48
N THR A 165 8.93 10.79 16.61
CA THR A 165 8.55 10.93 15.19
C THR A 165 8.51 9.59 14.46
N ILE A 166 9.49 8.71 14.67
CA ILE A 166 9.45 7.37 14.06
C ILE A 166 8.22 6.61 14.55
N LYS A 167 7.99 6.60 15.87
CA LYS A 167 6.86 5.91 16.48
C LYS A 167 5.51 6.48 16.02
N ASP A 168 5.34 7.79 16.04
CA ASP A 168 4.10 8.48 15.69
C ASP A 168 3.72 8.23 14.22
N ASN A 169 4.69 8.35 13.31
CA ASN A 169 4.48 8.03 11.89
C ASN A 169 4.10 6.56 11.67
N LEU A 170 4.72 5.63 12.39
CA LEU A 170 4.45 4.20 12.25
C LEU A 170 3.13 3.78 12.89
N THR A 171 2.66 4.46 13.94
CA THR A 171 1.32 4.19 14.50
C THR A 171 0.19 4.61 13.55
N ALA A 172 0.46 5.54 12.64
CA ALA A 172 -0.47 5.91 11.57
C ALA A 172 -0.49 4.89 10.42
N TRP A 173 0.43 3.91 10.39
CA TRP A 173 0.45 2.88 9.35
C TRP A 173 -0.75 1.94 9.48
N LYS A 174 -1.70 2.06 8.55
CA LYS A 174 -2.89 1.22 8.52
C LYS A 174 -2.73 0.05 7.55
N ASN A 175 -3.13 -1.13 8.01
CA ASN A 175 -3.42 -2.25 7.13
C ASN A 175 -4.86 -2.10 6.60
N HIS A 176 -5.02 -1.40 5.47
CA HIS A 176 -6.34 -1.15 4.91
C HIS A 176 -6.88 -2.43 4.28
N LYS A 177 -8.02 -2.92 4.79
CA LYS A 177 -8.76 -4.03 4.18
C LYS A 177 -9.73 -3.57 3.10
N ASP A 178 -9.91 -2.27 2.97
CA ASP A 178 -10.96 -1.65 2.16
C ASP A 178 -10.80 -1.99 0.68
N LEU A 179 -9.56 -2.11 0.19
CA LEU A 179 -9.31 -2.41 -1.23
C LEU A 179 -9.75 -3.83 -1.60
N HIS A 180 -9.38 -4.82 -0.78
CA HIS A 180 -9.76 -6.21 -0.98
C HIS A 180 -11.26 -6.42 -0.78
N SER A 181 -11.83 -5.84 0.29
CA SER A 181 -13.26 -5.93 0.58
C SER A 181 -14.09 -5.33 -0.56
N TYR A 182 -13.70 -4.15 -1.04
CA TYR A 182 -14.39 -3.50 -2.15
C TYR A 182 -14.29 -4.30 -3.45
N LEU A 183 -13.12 -4.89 -3.74
CA LEU A 183 -12.98 -5.79 -4.88
C LEU A 183 -13.89 -7.02 -4.76
N HIS A 184 -13.98 -7.62 -3.57
CA HIS A 184 -14.84 -8.77 -3.35
C HIS A 184 -16.31 -8.45 -3.69
N ASP A 185 -16.78 -7.26 -3.32
CA ASP A 185 -18.13 -6.81 -3.64
C ASP A 185 -18.33 -6.62 -5.15
N ILE A 186 -17.33 -6.06 -5.86
CA ILE A 186 -17.35 -5.98 -7.34
C ILE A 186 -17.47 -7.37 -7.95
N LEU A 187 -16.64 -8.32 -7.50
CA LEU A 187 -16.59 -9.67 -8.06
C LEU A 187 -17.90 -10.42 -7.84
N LYS A 188 -18.50 -10.28 -6.65
CA LYS A 188 -19.81 -10.84 -6.33
C LYS A 188 -20.91 -10.23 -7.21
N TYR A 189 -20.88 -8.92 -7.43
CA TYR A 189 -21.82 -8.25 -8.34
C TYR A 189 -21.67 -8.73 -9.79
N CYS A 190 -20.45 -9.09 -10.20
CA CYS A 190 -20.13 -9.52 -11.57
C CYS A 190 -20.12 -11.05 -11.77
N GLU A 191 -20.56 -11.85 -10.80
CA GLU A 191 -20.37 -13.31 -10.78
C GLU A 191 -20.88 -13.99 -12.07
N ASN A 192 -22.06 -13.58 -12.54
CA ASN A 192 -22.68 -14.12 -13.77
C ASN A 192 -21.88 -13.79 -15.05
N ILE A 193 -21.16 -12.66 -15.09
CA ILE A 193 -20.33 -12.28 -16.25
C ILE A 193 -19.05 -13.12 -16.26
N ILE A 194 -18.47 -13.36 -15.09
CA ILE A 194 -17.21 -14.10 -14.92
C ILE A 194 -17.41 -15.59 -15.22
N SER A 195 -18.53 -16.18 -14.80
CA SER A 195 -18.85 -17.60 -14.99
C SER A 195 -19.12 -17.99 -16.45
N LEU A 196 -19.55 -17.05 -17.29
CA LEU A 196 -19.86 -17.29 -18.71
C LEU A 196 -18.64 -17.23 -19.64
N ASP A 197 -17.50 -16.74 -19.14
CA ASP A 197 -16.22 -16.63 -19.86
C ASP A 197 -15.18 -17.70 -19.39
N SER A 198 -15.65 -18.73 -18.67
CA SER A 198 -14.88 -19.89 -18.18
C SER A 198 -15.18 -21.13 -19.03
#